data_AF-B4MK04-F1
#
_entry.id   AF-B4MK04-F1
#
_cell.length_a   1.000
_cell.length_b   1.000
_cell.length_c   1.000
_cell.angle_alpha   90.00
_cell.angle_beta   90.00
_cell.angle_gamma   90.00
#
_symmetry.space_group_name_H-M   'P 1'
#
loop_
_entity.id
_entity.type
_entity.pdbx_description
1 polymer ?
#
loop_
_entity_poly.entity_id
_entity_poly.type
_entity_poly.pdbx_seq_one_letter_code
_entity_poly.pdbx_strand_id
1 'polypeptide(L)'
;MLDIINIPHADPLNLPLMHGIGPVSIITGLYLLFILKLGRRFMENRQPYQLRGILKFYNLFQVAYNALMFLMMVTCLVVYKPYKFSCMVPSPLDHGVKNWERFIGYAYYINKYFDFLDTIFFILRKKYKQITILHIVHHAAMPMAAYLTMRVNGYGGLPVTVSTANTFVHTLMYGYYYLASQYPNLSKSLWWKKYITILQMVQFISVLIHIFWTLQQEDCYINPHLINGFIGAGIFLITMFSNFYIRTYMLSKSKKT
;
A
#
# COMPACT_ATOMS: atom_id res chain seq x y z
N MET A 1 -5.20 -19.60 -13.72
CA MET A 1 -5.36 -18.61 -12.61
C MET A 1 -5.59 -19.30 -11.27
N LEU A 2 -6.30 -20.44 -11.23
CA LEU A 2 -6.45 -21.28 -10.03
C LEU A 2 -5.16 -22.04 -9.64
N ASP A 3 -4.21 -22.21 -10.56
CA ASP A 3 -2.99 -22.97 -10.32
C ASP A 3 -2.09 -22.34 -9.25
N ILE A 4 -2.13 -21.01 -9.08
CA ILE A 4 -1.36 -20.28 -8.07
C ILE A 4 -1.77 -20.66 -6.64
N ILE A 5 -3.04 -21.03 -6.43
CA ILE A 5 -3.55 -21.45 -5.12
C ILE A 5 -3.01 -22.84 -4.74
N ASN A 6 -2.72 -23.67 -5.75
CA ASN A 6 -2.20 -25.02 -5.58
C ASN A 6 -0.67 -25.07 -5.41
N ILE A 7 0.04 -23.97 -5.66
CA ILE A 7 1.49 -23.89 -5.42
C ILE A 7 1.73 -24.01 -3.90
N PRO A 8 2.67 -24.83 -3.40
CA PRO A 8 3.02 -24.88 -1.99
C PRO A 8 3.55 -23.52 -1.49
N HIS A 9 3.45 -23.25 -0.19
CA HIS A 9 3.94 -21.97 0.36
C HIS A 9 5.45 -21.88 0.18
N ALA A 10 5.92 -20.79 -0.43
CA ALA A 10 7.36 -20.56 -0.61
C ALA A 10 8.11 -20.45 0.73
N ASP A 11 7.44 -19.98 1.79
CA ASP A 11 7.91 -20.08 3.17
C ASP A 11 6.94 -20.97 3.96
N PRO A 12 7.40 -22.05 4.61
CA PRO A 12 6.52 -22.96 5.35
C PRO A 12 5.91 -22.32 6.60
N LEU A 13 6.45 -21.20 7.10
CA LEU A 13 5.91 -20.51 8.26
C LEU A 13 4.66 -19.70 7.89
N ASN A 14 3.51 -20.20 8.31
CA ASN A 14 2.23 -19.52 8.17
C ASN A 14 1.94 -18.64 9.38
N LEU A 15 2.13 -17.33 9.21
CA LEU A 15 1.73 -16.32 10.19
C LEU A 15 0.20 -16.14 10.20
N PRO A 16 -0.39 -15.55 11.26
CA PRO A 16 -1.84 -15.40 11.35
C PRO A 16 -2.41 -14.65 10.13
N LEU A 17 -3.57 -15.09 9.64
CA LEU A 17 -4.21 -14.63 8.39
C LEU A 17 -3.52 -15.07 7.08
N MET A 18 -2.37 -15.76 7.13
CA MET A 18 -1.63 -16.22 5.94
C MET A 18 -1.86 -17.70 5.59
N HIS A 19 -2.63 -18.47 6.36
CA HIS A 19 -2.85 -19.91 6.12
C HIS A 19 -3.54 -20.25 4.78
N GLY A 20 -4.16 -19.27 4.13
CA GLY A 20 -4.82 -19.45 2.84
C GLY A 20 -5.44 -18.16 2.35
N ILE A 21 -6.08 -18.22 1.17
CA ILE A 21 -6.71 -17.05 0.54
C ILE A 21 -8.03 -16.64 1.23
N GLY A 22 -8.61 -17.53 2.03
CA GLY A 22 -9.88 -17.32 2.72
C GLY A 22 -9.90 -16.06 3.60
N PRO A 23 -9.02 -15.93 4.62
CA PRO A 23 -9.01 -14.78 5.52
C PRO A 23 -8.93 -13.43 4.79
N VAL A 24 -7.99 -13.27 3.85
CA VAL A 24 -7.85 -12.02 3.08
C VAL A 24 -9.08 -11.72 2.21
N SER A 25 -9.70 -12.76 1.63
CA SER A 25 -10.90 -12.61 0.81
C SER A 25 -12.11 -12.23 1.64
N ILE A 26 -12.31 -12.87 2.79
CA ILE A 26 -13.42 -12.58 3.71
C ILE A 26 -13.31 -11.16 4.25
N ILE A 27 -12.14 -10.78 4.77
CA ILE A 27 -11.94 -9.44 5.34
C ILE A 27 -12.12 -8.36 4.26
N THR A 28 -11.51 -8.55 3.08
CA THR A 28 -11.67 -7.61 1.95
C THR A 28 -13.12 -7.55 1.46
N GLY A 29 -13.82 -8.69 1.39
CA GLY A 29 -15.22 -8.77 1.01
C GLY A 29 -16.14 -8.05 1.99
N LEU A 30 -15.93 -8.23 3.31
CA LEU A 30 -16.66 -7.51 4.35
C LEU A 30 -16.37 -6.01 4.29
N TYR A 31 -15.12 -5.61 4.06
CA TYR A 31 -14.75 -4.22 3.83
C TYR A 31 -15.51 -3.63 2.63
N LEU A 32 -15.51 -4.32 1.47
CA LEU A 32 -16.25 -3.88 0.27
C LEU A 32 -17.76 -3.78 0.52
N LEU A 33 -18.35 -4.78 1.18
CA LEU A 33 -19.75 -4.77 1.56
C LEU A 33 -20.10 -3.57 2.46
N PHE A 34 -19.23 -3.28 3.43
CA PHE A 34 -19.38 -2.11 4.29
C PHE A 34 -19.32 -0.81 3.49
N ILE A 35 -18.29 -0.61 2.66
CA ILE A 35 -18.09 0.68 2.00
C ILE A 35 -19.10 0.97 0.88
N LEU A 36 -19.55 -0.07 0.17
CA LEU A 36 -20.45 0.07 -0.97
C LEU A 36 -21.92 0.11 -0.54
N LYS A 37 -22.29 -0.60 0.53
CA LYS A 37 -23.70 -0.78 0.92
C LYS A 37 -23.97 -0.44 2.39
N LEU A 38 -23.42 -1.21 3.33
CA LEU A 38 -23.87 -1.15 4.74
C LEU A 38 -23.54 0.18 5.42
N GLY A 39 -22.31 0.67 5.26
CA GLY A 39 -21.86 1.91 5.88
C GLY A 39 -22.59 3.15 5.35
N ARG A 40 -22.90 3.18 4.05
CA ARG A 40 -23.69 4.27 3.44
C ARG A 40 -25.13 4.27 3.98
N ARG A 41 -25.77 3.11 4.01
CA ARG A 41 -27.13 2.94 4.57
C ARG A 41 -27.17 3.28 6.07
N PHE A 42 -26.16 2.86 6.83
CA PHE A 42 -26.03 3.19 8.25
C PHE A 42 -25.93 4.71 8.49
N MET A 43 -25.21 5.43 7.61
CA MET A 43 -25.02 6.86 7.74
C MET A 43 -26.13 7.70 7.11
N GLU A 44 -27.04 7.13 6.32
CA GLU A 44 -28.07 7.86 5.56
C GLU A 44 -28.84 8.84 6.47
N ASN A 45 -29.42 8.32 7.54
CA ASN A 45 -30.24 9.07 8.51
C ASN A 45 -29.45 9.61 9.71
N ARG A 46 -28.11 9.59 9.67
CA ARG A 46 -27.25 10.07 10.78
C ARG A 46 -26.50 11.33 10.39
N GLN A 47 -26.22 12.19 11.37
CA GLN A 47 -25.32 13.32 11.16
C GLN A 47 -23.86 12.84 11.03
N PRO A 48 -23.00 13.53 10.27
CA PRO A 48 -21.60 13.15 10.13
C PRO A 48 -20.88 13.21 11.49
N TYR A 49 -20.20 12.14 11.85
CA TYR A 49 -19.51 12.06 13.15
C TYR A 49 -18.31 13.02 13.22
N GLN A 50 -18.12 13.64 14.39
CA GLN A 50 -16.98 14.51 14.67
C GLN A 50 -15.78 13.70 15.19
N LEU A 51 -15.09 12.99 14.29
CA LEU A 51 -14.00 12.09 14.64
C LEU A 51 -12.62 12.79 14.76
N ARG A 52 -12.54 14.04 15.22
CA ARG A 52 -11.27 14.82 15.20
C ARG A 52 -10.16 14.14 16.00
N GLY A 53 -10.43 13.73 17.24
CA GLY A 53 -9.45 13.06 18.10
C GLY A 53 -9.02 11.69 17.55
N ILE A 54 -9.98 10.89 17.09
CA ILE A 54 -9.72 9.57 16.50
C ILE A 54 -8.85 9.71 15.25
N LEU A 55 -9.17 10.65 14.35
CA LEU A 55 -8.36 10.90 13.15
C LEU A 55 -6.96 11.41 13.48
N LYS A 56 -6.82 12.24 14.52
CA LYS A 56 -5.50 12.69 14.97
C LYS A 56 -4.64 11.51 15.37
N PHE A 57 -5.16 10.66 16.26
CA PHE A 57 -4.45 9.47 16.74
C PHE A 57 -4.16 8.50 15.60
N TYR A 58 -5.15 8.21 14.77
CA TYR A 58 -5.00 7.31 13.63
C TYR A 58 -3.95 7.79 12.62
N ASN A 59 -3.98 9.07 12.22
CA ASN A 59 -2.98 9.59 11.28
C ASN A 59 -1.58 9.59 11.91
N LEU A 60 -1.46 9.92 13.21
CA LEU A 60 -0.17 9.88 13.91
C LEU A 60 0.36 8.44 14.03
N PHE A 61 -0.51 7.48 14.35
CA PHE A 61 -0.20 6.06 14.35
C PHE A 61 0.29 5.62 12.98
N GLN A 62 -0.43 5.97 11.90
CA GLN A 62 -0.05 5.64 10.53
C GLN A 62 1.30 6.27 10.14
N VAL A 63 1.58 7.52 10.53
CA VAL A 63 2.89 8.14 10.33
C VAL A 63 3.98 7.34 11.05
N ALA A 64 3.80 7.05 12.34
CA ALA A 64 4.79 6.34 13.14
C ALA A 64 5.02 4.91 12.63
N TYR A 65 3.95 4.19 12.29
CA TYR A 65 4.00 2.82 11.79
C TYR A 65 4.74 2.74 10.45
N ASN A 66 4.37 3.60 9.48
CA ASN A 66 5.03 3.62 8.17
C ASN A 66 6.48 4.12 8.27
N ALA A 67 6.77 5.09 9.13
CA ALA A 67 8.14 5.57 9.35
C ALA A 67 9.03 4.48 9.96
N LEU A 68 8.52 3.78 10.98
CA LEU A 68 9.24 2.67 11.60
C LEU A 68 9.49 1.55 10.60
N MET A 69 8.46 1.14 9.84
CA MET A 69 8.66 0.11 8.81
C MET A 69 9.64 0.55 7.72
N PHE A 70 9.57 1.79 7.27
CA PHE A 70 10.53 2.34 6.32
C PHE A 70 11.96 2.22 6.86
N LEU A 71 12.20 2.64 8.10
CA LEU A 71 13.51 2.52 8.76
C LEU A 71 13.95 1.05 8.85
N MET A 72 13.09 0.15 9.30
CA MET A 72 13.40 -1.29 9.40
C MET A 72 13.75 -1.91 8.04
N MET A 73 13.05 -1.52 6.97
CA MET A 73 13.32 -1.99 5.62
C MET A 73 14.62 -1.39 5.07
N VAL A 74 14.88 -0.10 5.29
CA VAL A 74 16.16 0.53 4.92
C VAL A 74 17.33 -0.10 5.67
N THR A 75 17.19 -0.38 6.97
CA THR A 75 18.20 -1.13 7.74
C THR A 75 18.42 -2.53 7.15
N CYS A 76 17.35 -3.22 6.74
CA CYS A 76 17.47 -4.49 6.03
C CYS A 76 18.29 -4.35 4.73
N LEU A 77 17.96 -3.37 3.89
CA LEU A 77 18.61 -3.16 2.59
C LEU A 77 20.07 -2.67 2.71
N VAL A 78 20.35 -1.77 3.65
CA VAL A 78 21.60 -0.99 3.69
C VAL A 78 22.56 -1.48 4.77
N VAL A 79 22.06 -1.97 5.91
CA VAL A 79 22.92 -2.42 7.03
C VAL A 79 23.15 -3.92 6.95
N TYR A 80 22.08 -4.72 6.93
CA TYR A 80 22.21 -6.18 6.85
C TYR A 80 22.62 -6.65 5.46
N LYS A 81 22.26 -5.89 4.41
CA LYS A 81 22.59 -6.17 3.00
C LYS A 81 22.44 -7.65 2.61
N PRO A 82 21.29 -8.30 2.93
CA PRO A 82 21.13 -9.72 2.61
C PRO A 82 20.89 -9.95 1.11
N TYR A 83 20.67 -8.87 0.34
CA TYR A 83 20.36 -8.90 -1.08
C TYR A 83 21.43 -8.17 -1.89
N LYS A 84 21.66 -8.64 -3.11
CA LYS A 84 22.27 -7.81 -4.16
C LYS A 84 21.18 -6.87 -4.67
N PHE A 85 21.38 -5.54 -4.63
CA PHE A 85 20.34 -4.60 -5.03
C PHE A 85 19.90 -4.75 -6.50
N SER A 86 20.78 -5.27 -7.35
CA SER A 86 20.47 -5.64 -8.74
C SER A 86 19.62 -6.91 -8.86
N CYS A 87 19.65 -7.79 -7.85
CA CYS A 87 18.88 -9.03 -7.83
C CYS A 87 18.28 -9.28 -6.44
N MET A 88 17.05 -8.81 -6.26
CA MET A 88 16.31 -8.87 -5.00
C MET A 88 15.55 -10.20 -4.85
N VAL A 89 16.27 -11.27 -4.52
CA VAL A 89 15.68 -12.58 -4.19
C VAL A 89 15.53 -12.77 -2.68
N PRO A 90 14.49 -13.47 -2.20
CA PRO A 90 14.33 -13.81 -0.78
C PRO A 90 15.53 -14.56 -0.21
N SER A 91 15.86 -14.32 1.06
CA SER A 91 16.91 -15.10 1.73
C SER A 91 16.47 -16.56 1.95
N PRO A 92 17.42 -17.51 1.94
CA PRO A 92 17.18 -18.91 2.32
C PRO A 92 16.52 -19.06 3.69
N LEU A 93 15.85 -20.20 3.92
CA LEU A 93 15.07 -20.44 5.14
C LEU A 93 15.93 -20.51 6.42
N ASP A 94 17.16 -20.97 6.28
CA ASP A 94 18.18 -21.11 7.32
C ASP A 94 19.00 -19.83 7.54
N HIS A 95 18.82 -18.80 6.70
CA HIS A 95 19.58 -17.57 6.79
C HIS A 95 19.19 -16.73 8.02
N GLY A 96 20.17 -16.15 8.72
CA GLY A 96 19.94 -15.42 9.98
C GLY A 96 18.99 -14.22 9.88
N VAL A 97 18.87 -13.61 8.69
CA VAL A 97 17.93 -12.49 8.46
C VAL A 97 16.49 -12.93 8.16
N LYS A 98 16.23 -14.24 8.01
CA LYS A 98 14.93 -14.72 7.53
C LYS A 98 13.77 -14.35 8.44
N ASN A 99 13.99 -14.44 9.75
CA ASN A 99 13.00 -14.03 10.73
C ASN A 99 12.71 -12.52 10.67
N TRP A 100 13.72 -11.72 10.31
CA TRP A 100 13.54 -10.29 10.06
C TRP A 100 12.69 -10.04 8.81
N GLU A 101 12.96 -10.73 7.70
CA GLU A 101 12.14 -10.66 6.47
C GLU A 101 10.68 -11.01 6.74
N ARG A 102 10.45 -12.07 7.53
CA ARG A 102 9.12 -12.50 7.96
C ARG A 102 8.40 -11.42 8.73
N PHE A 103 9.09 -10.85 9.73
CA PHE A 103 8.53 -9.78 10.56
C PHE A 103 8.16 -8.54 9.72
N ILE A 104 9.09 -8.00 8.93
CA ILE A 104 8.84 -6.77 8.15
C ILE A 104 7.77 -6.99 7.08
N GLY A 105 7.78 -8.14 6.42
CA GLY A 105 6.77 -8.47 5.41
C GLY A 105 5.39 -8.59 6.04
N TYR A 106 5.30 -9.28 7.17
CA TYR A 106 4.03 -9.45 7.88
C TYR A 106 3.50 -8.13 8.44
N ALA A 107 4.37 -7.32 9.04
CA ALA A 107 4.00 -5.99 9.51
C ALA A 107 3.47 -5.12 8.36
N TYR A 108 4.06 -5.22 7.15
CA TYR A 108 3.56 -4.52 5.97
C TYR A 108 2.20 -5.03 5.52
N TYR A 109 1.99 -6.35 5.53
CA TYR A 109 0.70 -6.97 5.23
C TYR A 109 -0.39 -6.50 6.18
N ILE A 110 -0.12 -6.50 7.50
CA ILE A 110 -1.05 -6.00 8.52
C ILE A 110 -1.36 -4.51 8.33
N ASN A 111 -0.37 -3.70 7.94
CA ASN A 111 -0.57 -2.28 7.63
C ASN A 111 -1.66 -2.06 6.56
N LYS A 112 -1.73 -2.92 5.54
CA LYS A 112 -2.72 -2.77 4.46
C LYS A 112 -4.16 -2.98 4.96
N TYR A 113 -4.36 -3.68 6.07
CA TYR A 113 -5.66 -3.76 6.74
C TYR A 113 -5.96 -2.50 7.55
N PHE A 114 -4.97 -1.90 8.22
CA PHE A 114 -5.16 -0.61 8.90
C PHE A 114 -5.56 0.49 7.92
N ASP A 115 -5.05 0.44 6.69
CA ASP A 115 -5.43 1.37 5.61
C ASP A 115 -6.95 1.30 5.27
N PHE A 116 -7.67 0.23 5.60
CA PHE A 116 -9.14 0.18 5.42
C PHE A 116 -9.88 1.20 6.28
N LEU A 117 -9.29 1.60 7.42
CA LEU A 117 -9.90 2.58 8.32
C LEU A 117 -10.06 3.95 7.64
N ASP A 118 -9.23 4.30 6.66
CA ASP A 118 -9.36 5.54 5.88
C ASP A 118 -10.77 5.68 5.29
N THR A 119 -11.21 4.62 4.60
CA THR A 119 -12.50 4.62 3.92
C THR A 119 -13.66 4.56 4.91
N ILE A 120 -13.48 3.83 6.01
CA ILE A 120 -14.46 3.79 7.10
C ILE A 120 -14.66 5.19 7.68
N PHE A 121 -13.57 5.92 7.95
CA PHE A 121 -13.67 7.30 8.43
C PHE A 121 -14.28 8.26 7.40
N PHE A 122 -14.03 8.07 6.10
CA PHE A 122 -14.70 8.86 5.07
C PHE A 122 -16.22 8.65 5.09
N ILE A 123 -16.68 7.42 5.29
CA ILE A 123 -18.12 7.11 5.38
C ILE A 123 -18.73 7.73 6.63
N LEU A 124 -18.14 7.49 7.80
CA LEU A 124 -18.63 8.00 9.08
C LEU A 124 -18.69 9.53 9.12
N ARG A 125 -17.89 10.22 8.30
CA ARG A 125 -17.88 11.69 8.16
C ARG A 125 -18.68 12.21 6.97
N LYS A 126 -19.38 11.34 6.24
CA LYS A 126 -20.09 11.65 4.98
C LYS A 126 -19.20 12.35 3.93
N LYS A 127 -17.91 12.01 3.87
CA LYS A 127 -16.94 12.54 2.89
C LYS A 127 -16.82 11.65 1.65
N TYR A 128 -17.96 11.30 1.05
CA TYR A 128 -18.03 10.35 -0.07
C TYR A 128 -17.22 10.77 -1.30
N LYS A 129 -16.98 12.07 -1.51
CA LYS A 129 -16.10 12.58 -2.59
C LYS A 129 -14.65 12.07 -2.49
N GLN A 130 -14.20 11.64 -1.31
CA GLN A 130 -12.87 11.06 -1.11
C GLN A 130 -12.81 9.58 -1.51
N ILE A 131 -13.95 8.90 -1.54
CA ILE A 131 -14.06 7.46 -1.87
C ILE A 131 -14.17 7.32 -3.40
N THR A 132 -13.03 7.45 -4.07
CA THR A 132 -12.94 7.32 -5.52
C THR A 132 -12.81 5.84 -5.94
N ILE A 133 -13.04 5.55 -7.22
CA ILE A 133 -12.77 4.21 -7.78
C ILE A 133 -11.32 3.80 -7.55
N LEU A 134 -10.38 4.74 -7.73
CA LEU A 134 -8.95 4.53 -7.43
C LEU A 134 -8.76 4.08 -5.98
N HIS A 135 -9.35 4.81 -5.04
CA HIS A 135 -9.24 4.50 -3.61
C HIS A 135 -9.78 3.10 -3.29
N ILE A 136 -10.98 2.77 -3.79
CA ILE A 136 -11.60 1.46 -3.53
C ILE A 136 -10.76 0.33 -4.10
N VAL A 137 -10.39 0.42 -5.39
CA VAL A 137 -9.66 -0.64 -6.08
C VAL A 137 -8.28 -0.82 -5.47
N HIS A 138 -7.55 0.27 -5.19
CA HIS A 138 -6.25 0.21 -4.54
C HIS A 138 -6.34 -0.46 -3.17
N HIS A 139 -7.18 0.05 -2.26
CA HIS A 139 -7.25 -0.52 -0.91
C HIS A 139 -7.72 -1.98 -0.93
N ALA A 140 -8.68 -2.36 -1.78
CA ALA A 140 -9.12 -3.75 -1.88
C ALA A 140 -8.04 -4.68 -2.48
N ALA A 141 -7.26 -4.19 -3.45
CA ALA A 141 -6.23 -5.00 -4.12
C ALA A 141 -4.96 -5.17 -3.28
N MET A 142 -4.56 -4.18 -2.49
CA MET A 142 -3.26 -4.19 -1.80
C MET A 142 -3.07 -5.37 -0.81
N PRO A 143 -4.03 -5.71 0.08
CA PRO A 143 -3.90 -6.89 0.94
C PRO A 143 -3.88 -8.19 0.14
N MET A 144 -4.68 -8.30 -0.92
CA MET A 144 -4.70 -9.48 -1.79
C MET A 144 -3.36 -9.66 -2.52
N ALA A 145 -2.83 -8.58 -3.09
CA ALA A 145 -1.53 -8.57 -3.74
C ALA A 145 -0.42 -8.94 -2.76
N ALA A 146 -0.41 -8.37 -1.56
CA ALA A 146 0.56 -8.70 -0.51
C ALA A 146 0.49 -10.20 -0.13
N TYR A 147 -0.71 -10.75 0.08
CA TYR A 147 -0.89 -12.18 0.34
C TYR A 147 -0.33 -13.04 -0.81
N LEU A 148 -0.72 -12.76 -2.06
CA LEU A 148 -0.27 -13.53 -3.23
C LEU A 148 1.24 -13.44 -3.43
N THR A 149 1.81 -12.25 -3.25
CA THR A 149 3.26 -12.03 -3.30
C THR A 149 3.97 -12.88 -2.27
N MET A 150 3.55 -12.87 -1.01
CA MET A 150 4.17 -13.66 0.05
C MET A 150 3.93 -15.16 -0.12
N ARG A 151 2.81 -15.55 -0.73
CA ARG A 151 2.48 -16.94 -1.03
C ARG A 151 3.44 -17.53 -2.07
N VAL A 152 3.74 -16.77 -3.12
CA VAL A 152 4.54 -17.20 -4.27
C VAL A 152 6.05 -16.97 -4.07
N ASN A 153 6.41 -15.85 -3.46
CA ASN A 153 7.81 -15.43 -3.27
C ASN A 153 8.33 -15.77 -1.87
N GLY A 154 7.45 -15.97 -0.89
CA GLY A 154 7.84 -15.94 0.51
C GLY A 154 8.07 -14.51 0.99
N TYR A 155 8.70 -14.39 2.15
CA TYR A 155 9.06 -13.12 2.76
C TYR A 155 10.43 -12.66 2.24
N GLY A 156 10.60 -11.36 1.98
CA GLY A 156 11.87 -10.79 1.50
C GLY A 156 11.92 -10.61 -0.02
N GLY A 157 13.09 -10.21 -0.54
CA GLY A 157 13.36 -10.00 -1.97
C GLY A 157 12.69 -8.75 -2.56
N LEU A 158 12.30 -8.81 -3.84
CA LEU A 158 11.73 -7.69 -4.61
C LEU A 158 10.58 -6.93 -3.91
N PRO A 159 9.64 -7.60 -3.22
CA PRO A 159 8.61 -6.93 -2.44
C PRO A 159 9.14 -5.93 -1.40
N VAL A 160 10.35 -6.14 -0.86
CA VAL A 160 10.99 -5.23 0.09
C VAL A 160 11.27 -3.88 -0.55
N THR A 161 11.73 -3.84 -1.81
CA THR A 161 11.94 -2.56 -2.51
C THR A 161 10.62 -1.81 -2.69
N VAL A 162 9.57 -2.53 -3.12
CA VAL A 162 8.24 -1.95 -3.33
C VAL A 162 7.66 -1.42 -2.03
N SER A 163 7.74 -2.20 -0.94
CA SER A 163 7.22 -1.81 0.37
C SER A 163 8.02 -0.68 1.00
N THR A 164 9.35 -0.62 0.77
CA THR A 164 10.20 0.48 1.24
C THR A 164 9.77 1.80 0.59
N ALA A 165 9.60 1.81 -0.73
CA ALA A 165 9.13 2.99 -1.44
C ALA A 165 7.71 3.39 -1.00
N ASN A 166 6.81 2.43 -0.83
CA ASN A 166 5.43 2.70 -0.38
C ASN A 166 5.38 3.29 1.03
N THR A 167 6.11 2.71 1.98
CA THR A 167 6.12 3.16 3.39
C THR A 167 6.73 4.55 3.54
N PHE A 168 7.75 4.89 2.76
CA PHE A 168 8.27 6.26 2.68
C PHE A 168 7.18 7.26 2.24
N VAL A 169 6.50 6.97 1.13
CA VAL A 169 5.45 7.85 0.61
C VAL A 169 4.25 7.91 1.55
N HIS A 170 3.86 6.79 2.16
CA HIS A 170 2.78 6.74 3.15
C HIS A 170 3.10 7.55 4.40
N THR A 171 4.36 7.57 4.86
CA THR A 171 4.79 8.43 5.98
C THR A 171 4.50 9.90 5.67
N LEU A 172 4.84 10.36 4.47
CA LEU A 172 4.60 11.74 4.04
C LEU A 172 3.11 12.03 3.80
N MET A 173 2.39 11.08 3.20
CA MET A 173 0.95 11.20 2.93
C MET A 173 0.13 11.29 4.22
N TYR A 174 0.37 10.40 5.19
CA TYR A 174 -0.31 10.46 6.49
C TYR A 174 0.16 11.66 7.32
N GLY A 175 1.41 12.11 7.16
CA GLY A 175 1.88 13.37 7.75
C GLY A 175 1.06 14.56 7.24
N TYR A 176 0.78 14.60 5.94
CA TYR A 176 -0.13 15.57 5.36
C TYR A 176 -1.57 15.44 5.91
N TYR A 177 -2.12 14.22 6.01
CA TYR A 177 -3.47 14.03 6.57
C TYR A 177 -3.56 14.42 8.04
N TYR A 178 -2.52 14.15 8.83
CA TYR A 178 -2.39 14.60 10.20
C TYR A 178 -2.46 16.13 10.27
N LEU A 179 -1.60 16.83 9.53
CA LEU A 179 -1.57 18.30 9.50
C LEU A 179 -2.90 18.89 9.01
N ALA A 180 -3.47 18.33 7.94
CA ALA A 180 -4.77 18.75 7.41
C ALA A 180 -5.92 18.54 8.42
N SER A 181 -5.81 17.55 9.30
CA SER A 181 -6.79 17.30 10.37
C SER A 181 -6.66 18.28 11.54
N GLN A 182 -5.43 18.69 11.89
CA GLN A 182 -5.17 19.61 13.00
C GLN A 182 -5.44 21.07 12.63
N TYR A 183 -5.20 21.43 11.36
CA TYR A 183 -5.32 22.81 10.91
C TYR A 183 -6.28 22.92 9.71
N PRO A 184 -7.61 22.83 9.90
CA PRO A 184 -8.59 22.89 8.82
C PRO A 184 -8.53 24.19 7.99
N ASN A 185 -8.17 25.31 8.63
CA ASN A 185 -8.05 26.61 7.96
C ASN A 185 -6.80 26.66 7.05
N LEU A 186 -5.71 26.00 7.46
CA LEU A 186 -4.50 25.83 6.65
C LEU A 186 -4.64 24.70 5.63
N SER A 187 -5.54 23.73 5.84
CA SER A 187 -5.71 22.59 4.92
C SER A 187 -6.06 23.01 3.49
N LYS A 188 -6.74 24.16 3.34
CA LYS A 188 -7.04 24.78 2.04
C LYS A 188 -5.81 25.47 1.41
N SER A 189 -4.82 25.86 2.20
CA SER A 189 -3.57 26.50 1.75
C SER A 189 -2.37 25.54 1.68
N LEU A 190 -2.52 24.25 1.98
CA LEU A 190 -1.44 23.25 1.85
C LEU A 190 -1.10 23.00 0.38
N TRP A 191 -0.35 23.94 -0.19
CA TRP A 191 0.11 24.02 -1.58
C TRP A 191 0.86 22.75 -2.04
N TRP A 192 1.46 22.03 -1.10
CA TRP A 192 2.23 20.82 -1.39
C TRP A 192 1.43 19.54 -1.59
N LYS A 193 0.09 19.57 -1.48
CA LYS A 193 -0.76 18.39 -1.77
C LYS A 193 -0.47 17.80 -3.15
N LYS A 194 -0.24 18.66 -4.15
CA LYS A 194 0.09 18.23 -5.52
C LYS A 194 1.41 17.46 -5.58
N TYR A 195 2.40 17.82 -4.76
CA TYR A 195 3.71 17.18 -4.74
C TYR A 195 3.65 15.78 -4.13
N ILE A 196 2.70 15.52 -3.22
CA ILE A 196 2.46 14.16 -2.70
C ILE A 196 1.96 13.25 -3.84
N THR A 197 1.01 13.73 -4.65
CA THR A 197 0.54 12.97 -5.81
C THR A 197 1.65 12.73 -6.84
N ILE A 198 2.50 13.72 -7.08
CA ILE A 198 3.67 13.57 -7.96
C ILE A 198 4.64 12.54 -7.36
N LEU A 199 4.91 12.61 -6.06
CA LEU A 199 5.78 11.65 -5.38
C LEU A 199 5.25 10.21 -5.47
N GLN A 200 3.93 10.01 -5.35
CA GLN A 200 3.30 8.70 -5.56
C GLN A 200 3.52 8.18 -6.99
N MET A 201 3.41 9.03 -8.01
CA MET A 201 3.68 8.63 -9.39
C MET A 201 5.16 8.32 -9.62
N VAL A 202 6.06 9.15 -9.09
CA VAL A 202 7.51 8.91 -9.13
C VAL A 202 7.85 7.58 -8.46
N GLN A 203 7.26 7.28 -7.31
CA GLN A 203 7.44 6.00 -6.60
C GLN A 203 7.12 4.80 -7.51
N PHE A 204 5.98 4.81 -8.21
CA PHE A 204 5.62 3.69 -9.10
C PHE A 204 6.58 3.58 -10.29
N ILE A 205 6.98 4.71 -10.89
CA ILE A 205 7.93 4.73 -12.00
C ILE A 205 9.30 4.20 -11.55
N SER A 206 9.81 4.67 -10.40
CA SER A 206 11.09 4.21 -9.84
C SER A 206 11.10 2.72 -9.55
N VAL A 207 9.99 2.17 -9.01
CA VAL A 207 9.85 0.72 -8.79
C VAL A 207 9.83 -0.05 -10.11
N LEU A 208 9.14 0.44 -11.15
CA LEU A 208 9.14 -0.21 -12.47
C LEU A 208 10.52 -0.21 -13.12
N ILE A 209 11.28 0.90 -12.99
CA ILE A 209 12.67 0.97 -13.47
C ILE A 209 13.53 -0.06 -12.73
N HIS A 210 13.38 -0.19 -11.41
CA HIS A 210 14.13 -1.18 -10.62
C HIS A 210 13.79 -2.62 -11.03
N ILE A 211 12.52 -2.92 -11.30
CA ILE A 211 12.09 -4.23 -11.83
C ILE A 211 12.71 -4.49 -13.20
N PHE A 212 12.67 -3.51 -14.11
CA PHE A 212 13.26 -3.64 -15.44
C PHE A 212 14.76 -3.90 -15.37
N TRP A 213 15.49 -3.17 -14.50
CA TRP A 213 16.91 -3.40 -14.29
C TRP A 213 17.20 -4.79 -13.70
N THR A 214 16.34 -5.27 -12.81
CA THR A 214 16.43 -6.63 -12.23
C THR A 214 16.28 -7.71 -13.30
N LEU A 215 15.37 -7.51 -14.27
CA LEU A 215 15.16 -8.43 -15.39
C LEU A 215 16.37 -8.54 -16.34
N GLN A 216 17.26 -7.55 -16.35
CA GLN A 216 18.47 -7.56 -17.19
C GLN A 216 19.64 -8.28 -16.53
N GLN A 217 19.50 -8.75 -15.28
CA GLN A 217 20.57 -9.47 -14.60
C GLN A 217 20.55 -10.95 -14.97
N GLU A 218 21.64 -11.45 -15.56
CA GLU A 218 21.77 -12.83 -16.05
C GLU A 218 21.64 -13.86 -14.92
N ASP A 219 22.18 -13.55 -13.72
CA ASP A 219 22.17 -14.43 -12.55
C ASP A 219 20.98 -14.21 -11.61
N CYS A 220 19.88 -13.64 -12.10
CA CYS A 220 18.72 -13.30 -11.27
C CYS A 220 17.43 -14.02 -11.68
N TYR A 221 17.05 -15.04 -10.91
CA TYR A 221 15.76 -15.70 -11.08
C TYR A 221 14.72 -15.20 -10.09
N ILE A 222 13.70 -14.52 -10.60
CA ILE A 222 12.49 -14.15 -9.85
C ILE A 222 11.30 -14.74 -10.60
N ASN A 223 10.31 -15.25 -9.85
CA ASN A 223 9.14 -15.89 -10.44
C ASN A 223 8.43 -14.95 -11.45
N PRO A 224 8.28 -15.35 -12.72
CA PRO A 224 7.69 -14.49 -13.77
C PRO A 224 6.26 -14.02 -13.46
N HIS A 225 5.47 -14.81 -12.75
CA HIS A 225 4.12 -14.41 -12.33
C HIS A 225 4.15 -13.23 -11.36
N LEU A 226 5.14 -13.20 -10.47
CA LEU A 226 5.35 -12.10 -9.53
C LEU A 226 5.74 -10.82 -10.27
N ILE A 227 6.69 -10.91 -11.19
CA ILE A 227 7.16 -9.78 -12.00
C ILE A 227 6.02 -9.20 -12.82
N ASN A 228 5.29 -10.04 -13.57
CA ASN A 228 4.15 -9.61 -14.38
C ASN A 228 3.05 -8.97 -13.52
N GLY A 229 2.82 -9.50 -12.31
CA GLY A 229 1.90 -8.92 -11.34
C GLY A 229 2.32 -7.51 -10.90
N PHE A 230 3.59 -7.30 -10.55
CA PHE A 230 4.10 -5.97 -10.18
C PHE A 230 4.10 -4.98 -11.34
N ILE A 231 4.47 -5.41 -12.56
CA ILE A 231 4.44 -4.56 -13.75
C ILE A 231 2.99 -4.13 -14.04
N GLY A 232 2.06 -5.09 -14.07
CA GLY A 232 0.64 -4.82 -14.30
C GLY A 232 0.05 -3.87 -13.25
N ALA A 233 0.34 -4.10 -11.96
CA ALA A 233 -0.10 -3.23 -10.88
C ALA A 233 0.51 -1.82 -10.98
N GLY A 234 1.80 -1.72 -11.30
CA GLY A 234 2.51 -0.44 -11.47
C GLY A 234 1.92 0.38 -12.61
N ILE A 235 1.71 -0.21 -13.78
CA ILE A 235 1.08 0.46 -14.94
C ILE A 235 -0.33 0.93 -14.57
N PHE A 236 -1.15 0.05 -13.97
CA PHE A 236 -2.50 0.39 -13.55
C PHE A 236 -2.53 1.59 -12.59
N LEU A 237 -1.67 1.59 -11.58
CA LEU A 237 -1.61 2.70 -10.61
C LEU A 237 -1.11 3.99 -11.24
N ILE A 238 -0.09 3.95 -12.10
CA ILE A 238 0.39 5.13 -12.83
C ILE A 238 -0.74 5.73 -13.66
N THR A 239 -1.48 4.92 -14.43
CA THR A 239 -2.62 5.41 -15.24
C THR A 239 -3.68 6.06 -14.37
N MET A 240 -4.07 5.43 -13.26
CA MET A 240 -5.13 5.95 -12.39
C MET A 240 -4.70 7.24 -11.66
N PHE A 241 -3.47 7.30 -11.16
CA PHE A 241 -2.94 8.51 -10.52
C PHE A 241 -2.73 9.65 -11.52
N SER A 242 -2.32 9.34 -12.76
CA SER A 242 -2.20 10.34 -13.82
C SER A 242 -3.56 10.92 -14.19
N ASN A 243 -4.58 10.08 -14.35
CA ASN A 243 -5.96 10.54 -14.60
C ASN A 243 -6.48 11.40 -13.44
N PHE A 244 -6.23 10.99 -12.19
CA PHE A 244 -6.56 11.79 -11.00
C PHE A 244 -5.85 13.16 -11.02
N TYR A 245 -4.56 13.19 -11.34
CA TYR A 245 -3.77 14.41 -11.38
C TYR A 245 -4.28 15.38 -12.46
N ILE A 246 -4.49 14.89 -13.68
CA ILE A 246 -4.99 15.69 -14.81
C ILE A 246 -6.35 16.30 -14.47
N ARG A 247 -7.31 15.50 -13.98
CA ARG A 247 -8.65 15.97 -13.63
C ARG A 247 -8.64 16.99 -12.48
N THR A 248 -7.83 16.73 -11.45
CA THR A 248 -7.84 17.54 -10.22
C THR A 248 -7.03 18.83 -10.35
N TYR A 249 -5.89 18.81 -11.05
CA TYR A 249 -4.93 19.93 -11.05
C TYR A 249 -4.79 20.64 -12.39
N MET A 250 -4.99 19.95 -13.52
CA MET A 250 -4.87 20.58 -14.84
C MET A 250 -6.23 21.09 -15.34
N LEU A 251 -7.23 20.20 -15.44
CA LEU A 251 -8.55 20.55 -15.97
C LEU A 251 -9.36 21.46 -15.01
N SER A 252 -9.23 21.27 -13.70
CA SER A 252 -9.90 22.15 -12.72
C SER A 252 -9.34 23.57 -12.70
N LYS A 253 -8.09 23.79 -13.11
CA LYS A 253 -7.50 25.14 -13.23
C LYS A 253 -8.00 25.84 -14.49
N SER A 254 -8.11 25.10 -15.61
CA SER A 254 -8.62 25.62 -16.88
C SER A 254 -10.08 26.10 -16.82
N LYS A 255 -10.87 25.66 -15.83
CA LYS A 255 -12.25 26.16 -15.59
C LYS A 255 -12.34 27.40 -14.70
N LYS A 256 -11.22 27.83 -14.12
CA LYS A 256 -11.13 29.01 -13.23
C LYS A 256 -10.44 30.21 -13.89
N THR A 257 -9.92 30.01 -15.10
CA THR A 257 -9.41 31.02 -16.03
C THR A 257 -10.47 31.23 -17.09
#